data_AF-A0A699TW36-F1
#
_entry.id   AF-A0A699TW36-F1
#
_cell.length_a   1.000
_cell.length_b   1.000
_cell.length_c   1.000
_cell.angle_alpha   90.00
_cell.angle_beta   90.00
_cell.angle_gamma   90.00
#
_symmetry.space_group_name_H-M   'P 1'
#
loop_
_entity.id
_entity.type
_entity.pdbx_description
1 polymer ?
#
loop_
_entity_poly.entity_id
_entity_poly.type
_entity_poly.pdbx_seq_one_letter_code
_entity_poly.pdbx_strand_id
1 'polypeptide(L)' 'MLAPGNYVQWKSRIKRYIDTKPNHELTHHCLKNPPYKFTWADKEVLISKGSPVTRTESYMETYKTVSQDIRDQLNAEA' A
#
# COMPACT_ATOMS: atom_id res chain seq x y z
N MET A 1 23.29 2.13 3.18
CA MET A 1 22.71 0.80 2.93
C MET A 1 22.82 -0.01 4.21
N LEU A 2 21.74 -0.68 4.64
CA LEU A 2 21.80 -1.55 5.83
C LEU A 2 22.68 -2.76 5.51
N ALA A 3 23.62 -3.08 6.40
CA ALA A 3 24.42 -4.30 6.26
C ALA A 3 23.48 -5.53 6.28
N PRO A 4 23.62 -6.50 5.35
CA PRO A 4 22.68 -7.60 5.20
C PRO A 4 22.49 -8.45 6.47
N GLY A 5 23.50 -8.52 7.35
CA GLY A 5 23.40 -9.22 8.64
C GLY A 5 22.47 -8.56 9.67
N ASN A 6 22.11 -7.28 9.50
CA ASN A 6 21.31 -6.54 10.48
C ASN A 6 19.80 -6.66 10.25
N TYR A 7 19.36 -7.35 9.20
CA TYR A 7 17.94 -7.42 8.84
C TYR A 7 17.06 -8.00 9.96
N VAL A 8 17.51 -9.08 10.62
CA VAL A 8 16.77 -9.74 11.72
C VAL A 8 16.65 -8.82 12.95
N GLN A 9 17.74 -8.12 13.28
CA GLN A 9 17.74 -7.15 14.37
C GLN A 9 16.83 -5.96 14.06
N TRP A 10 16.88 -5.46 12.82
CA TRP A 10 16.07 -4.33 12.39
C TRP A 10 14.58 -4.68 12.39
N LYS A 11 14.21 -5.86 11.87
CA LYS A 11 12.85 -6.40 11.93
C LYS A 11 12.32 -6.48 13.37
N SER A 12 13.16 -6.93 14.30
CA SER A 12 12.82 -7.00 15.74
C SER A 12 12.64 -5.62 16.38
N ARG A 13 13.44 -4.62 15.97
CA ARG A 13 13.32 -3.24 16.46
C ARG A 13 12.05 -2.57 15.96
N ILE A 14 11.69 -2.73 14.68
CA ILE A 14 10.43 -2.20 14.14
C ILE A 14 9.25 -2.80 14.88
N LYS A 15 9.23 -4.13 15.08
CA LYS A 15 8.11 -4.80 15.76
C LYS A 15 7.88 -4.22 17.16
N ARG A 16 8.94 -4.12 17.96
CA ARG A 16 8.87 -3.48 19.30
C ARG A 16 8.44 -2.02 19.23
N TYR A 17 8.91 -1.28 18.23
CA TYR A 17 8.50 0.12 18.04
C TYR A 17 7.01 0.23 17.75
N ILE A 18 6.46 -0.63 16.88
CA ILE A 18 5.01 -0.66 16.60
C ILE A 18 4.24 -1.02 17.86
N ASP A 19 4.65 -2.06 18.59
CA ASP A 19 3.96 -2.57 19.79
C ASP A 19 3.87 -1.53 20.93
N THR A 20 4.72 -0.50 20.93
CA THR A 20 4.73 0.56 21.96
C THR A 20 3.91 1.80 21.59
N LYS A 21 3.28 1.84 20.41
CA LYS A 21 2.48 2.98 19.97
C LYS A 21 1.00 2.82 20.33
N PRO A 22 0.27 3.93 20.58
CA PRO A 22 -1.16 3.87 20.89
C PRO A 22 -2.00 3.29 19.73
N ASN A 23 -1.56 3.45 18.48
CA ASN A 23 -2.19 2.90 17.28
C ASN A 23 -1.59 1.55 16.83
N HIS A 24 -0.99 0.79 17.75
CA HIS A 24 -0.34 -0.49 17.43
C HIS A 24 -1.34 -1.52 16.88
N GLU A 25 -2.57 -1.57 17.40
CA GLU A 25 -3.63 -2.48 16.92
C GLU A 25 -3.99 -2.21 15.45
N LEU A 26 -4.23 -0.95 15.10
CA LEU A 26 -4.48 -0.52 13.71
C LEU A 26 -3.29 -0.84 12.81
N THR A 27 -2.07 -0.61 13.30
CA THR A 27 -0.85 -0.92 12.54
C THR A 27 -0.74 -2.42 12.27
N HIS A 28 -1.01 -3.27 13.26
CA HIS A 28 -1.04 -4.73 13.08
C HIS A 28 -2.17 -5.17 12.15
N HIS A 29 -3.33 -4.53 12.22
CA HIS A 29 -4.45 -4.78 11.31
C HIS A 29 -4.05 -4.49 9.86
N CYS A 30 -3.49 -3.31 9.57
CA CYS A 30 -3.02 -2.92 8.24
C CYS A 30 -1.88 -3.81 7.72
N LEU A 31 -1.03 -4.37 8.60
CA LEU A 31 0.01 -5.31 8.19
C LEU A 31 -0.55 -6.70 7.84
N LYS A 32 -1.62 -7.15 8.51
CA LYS A 32 -2.30 -8.42 8.22
C LYS A 32 -3.24 -8.30 7.02
N ASN A 33 -3.95 -7.18 6.92
CA ASN A 33 -4.90 -6.84 5.87
C ASN A 33 -4.40 -5.57 5.17
N PRO A 34 -3.41 -5.68 4.27
CA PRO A 34 -2.91 -4.53 3.57
C PRO A 34 -4.05 -3.89 2.77
N PRO A 35 -4.22 -2.56 2.87
CA PRO A 35 -5.34 -1.85 2.22
C PRO A 35 -5.23 -1.82 0.70
N TYR A 36 -4.10 -2.31 0.15
CA TYR A 36 -3.90 -2.50 -1.27
C TYR A 36 -3.07 -3.76 -1.51
N LYS A 37 -3.35 -4.44 -2.61
CA LYS A 37 -2.54 -5.57 -3.05
C LYS A 37 -1.34 -5.00 -3.80
N PHE A 38 -0.15 -5.48 -3.44
CA PHE A 38 1.07 -5.21 -4.22
C PHE A 38 1.10 -6.09 -5.48
N THR A 39 0.00 -6.09 -6.22
CA THR A 39 -0.19 -6.86 -7.46
C THR A 39 -0.12 -5.90 -8.64
N TRP A 40 0.41 -6.38 -9.75
CA TRP A 40 0.31 -5.69 -11.03
C TRP A 40 -1.15 -5.76 -11.49
N ALA A 41 -1.76 -4.61 -11.70
CA ALA A 41 -3.09 -4.48 -12.26
C ALA A 41 -2.97 -3.83 -13.64
N ASP A 42 -3.69 -4.39 -14.62
CA ASP A 42 -3.76 -3.80 -15.95
C ASP A 42 -4.90 -2.79 -16.00
N LYS A 43 -4.61 -1.59 -16.50
CA LYS A 43 -5.59 -0.53 -16.70
C LYS A 43 -5.63 -0.11 -18.16
N GLU A 44 -6.83 0.02 -18.71
CA GLU A 44 -7.00 0.63 -20.02
C GLU A 44 -6.98 2.16 -19.90
N VAL A 45 -6.06 2.78 -20.64
CA VAL A 45 -5.89 4.23 -20.72
C VAL A 45 -6.13 4.66 -22.17
N LEU A 46 -6.98 5.66 -22.37
CA LEU A 46 -7.20 6.25 -23.69
C LEU A 46 -5.95 7.03 -24.12
N ILE A 47 -5.46 6.74 -25.32
CA ILE A 47 -4.25 7.38 -25.87
C ILE A 47 -4.50 8.87 -26.15
N SER A 48 -5.72 9.23 -26.53
CA SER A 48 -6.16 10.62 -26.71
C SER A 48 -7.68 10.76 -26.52
N LYS A 49 -8.14 11.97 -26.14
CA LYS A 49 -9.57 12.26 -25.99
C LYS A 49 -10.28 12.03 -27.34
N GLY A 50 -11.18 11.04 -27.39
CA GLY A 50 -11.99 10.72 -28.56
C GLY A 50 -11.41 9.66 -29.50
N SER A 51 -10.25 9.05 -29.18
CA SER A 51 -9.73 7.91 -29.94
C SER A 51 -10.42 6.61 -29.52
N PRO A 52 -10.81 5.72 -30.46
CA PRO A 52 -11.29 4.39 -30.14
C PRO A 52 -10.17 3.44 -29.67
N VAL A 53 -8.91 3.91 -29.70
CA VAL A 53 -7.74 3.11 -29.34
C VAL A 53 -7.41 3.32 -27.86
N THR A 54 -7.58 2.26 -27.08
CA THR A 54 -7.11 2.14 -25.69
C THR A 54 -5.76 1.45 -25.64
N ARG A 55 -4.90 1.87 -24.70
CA ARG A 55 -3.65 1.17 -24.36
C ARG A 55 -3.82 0.52 -23.00
N THR A 56 -3.47 -0.75 -22.90
CA THR A 56 -3.37 -1.45 -21.61
C THR A 56 -2.01 -1.13 -20.98
N GLU A 57 -2.04 -0.57 -19.78
CA GLU A 57 -0.86 -0.29 -18.98
C GLU A 57 -0.92 -1.06 -17.67
N SER A 58 0.12 -1.85 -17.40
CA SER A 58 0.31 -2.47 -16.10
C SER A 58 0.76 -1.40 -15.10
N TYR A 59 0.01 -1.22 -14.02
CA TYR A 59 0.36 -0.32 -12.94
C TYR A 59 0.38 -1.07 -11.60
N MET A 60 1.22 -0.59 -10.68
CA MET A 60 1.16 -1.04 -9.29
C MET A 60 0.24 -0.11 -8.51
N GLU A 61 -0.72 -0.68 -7.79
CA GLU A 61 -1.51 0.07 -6.83
C GLU A 61 -0.60 0.54 -5.70
N THR A 62 -0.37 1.85 -5.64
CA THR A 62 0.32 2.49 -4.52
C THR A 62 -0.70 3.17 -3.63
N TYR A 63 -0.32 3.53 -2.40
CA TYR A 63 -1.18 4.33 -1.52
C TYR A 63 -1.78 5.56 -2.22
N LYS A 64 -1.04 6.19 -3.16
CA LYS A 64 -1.49 7.35 -3.92
C LYS A 64 -2.56 7.01 -4.97
N THR A 65 -2.53 5.79 -5.50
CA THR A 65 -3.43 5.28 -6.55
C THR A 65 -4.65 4.55 -6.00
N VAL A 66 -4.61 4.12 -4.72
CA VAL A 66 -5.76 3.54 -4.00
C VAL A 66 -6.95 4.50 -4.06
N SER A 67 -8.13 3.95 -4.41
CA SER A 67 -9.39 4.68 -4.53
C SER A 67 -9.65 5.53 -3.28
N GLN A 68 -10.13 6.75 -3.47
CA GLN A 68 -10.43 7.68 -2.38
C GLN A 68 -11.42 7.09 -1.36
N ASP A 69 -12.34 6.23 -1.82
CA ASP A 69 -13.29 5.49 -0.99
C ASP A 69 -12.63 4.62 0.09
N ILE A 70 -11.52 3.94 -0.24
CA ILE A 70 -10.76 3.10 0.71
C ILE A 70 -10.04 3.96 1.76
N ARG A 71 -9.58 5.16 1.35
CA ARG A 71 -8.95 6.10 2.30
C ARG A 71 -9.98 6.67 3.26
N ASP A 72 -11.16 7.01 2.75
CA ASP A 72 -12.22 7.59 3.55
C ASP A 72 -12.76 6.57 4.56
N GLN A 73 -12.87 5.28 4.19
CA GLN A 73 -13.18 4.18 5.13
C GLN A 73 -12.14 4.06 6.26
N LEU A 74 -10.84 4.04 5.94
CA LEU A 74 -9.77 3.93 6.95
C LEU A 74 -9.70 5.12 7.90
N ASN A 75 -10.06 6.32 7.42
CA ASN A 75 -10.11 7.53 8.25
C ASN A 75 -11.40 7.63 9.08
N ALA A 76 -12.47 6.91 8.71
CA ALA A 76 -13.74 6.89 9.43
C ALA A 76 -13.75 5.89 10.60
N GLU A 77 -12.92 4.84 10.54
CA GLU A 77 -12.73 3.87 11.63
C GLU A 77 -11.68 4.31 12.68
N ALA A 78 -11.09 5.50 12.52
CA ALA A 78 -10.04 6.05 13.38
C ALA A 78 -10.58 6.88 14.57
#